data_AF-A0AAI8VQQ8-F1
#
_entry.id   AF-A0AAI8VQQ8-F1
#
_cell.length_a   1.000
_cell.length_b   1.000
_cell.length_c   1.000
_cell.angle_alpha   90.00
_cell.angle_beta   90.00
_cell.angle_gamma   90.00
#
_symmetry.space_group_name_H-M   'P 1'
#
loop_
_entity.id
_entity.type
_entity.pdbx_description
1 polymer ?
#
loop_
_entity_poly.entity_id
_entity_poly.type
_entity_poly.pdbx_seq_one_letter_code
_entity_poly.pdbx_strand_id
1 'polypeptide(L)'
;MPVTRFPWRNYVKGKVQKAGSTVLVAEVGSLSLEFTKLSQLTGDMQYYDAIQRIYDDLEQGQGMGLLPGMWPVVVDASKTPMAYKGDSFSLGGMSDSVYEYLGTQ
;
A
#
# COMPACT_ATOMS: atom_id res chain seq x y z
N MET A 1 5.06 6.21 2.10
CA MET A 1 3.86 5.39 2.24
C MET A 1 2.60 6.21 1.99
N PRO A 2 1.57 5.63 1.34
CA PRO A 2 0.37 6.33 0.93
C PRO A 2 -0.50 6.71 2.14
N VAL A 3 -1.22 7.84 2.02
CA VAL A 3 -2.20 8.29 3.01
C VAL A 3 -3.59 7.91 2.49
N THR A 4 -4.12 6.76 2.92
CA THR A 4 -5.37 6.20 2.38
C THR A 4 -6.60 7.06 2.69
N ARG A 5 -6.51 7.93 3.71
CA ARG A 5 -7.51 8.96 4.02
C ARG A 5 -6.87 10.33 3.96
N PHE A 6 -7.00 11.04 2.84
CA PHE A 6 -6.33 12.31 2.61
C PHE A 6 -7.15 13.52 3.13
N PRO A 7 -6.76 14.18 4.25
CA PRO A 7 -7.45 15.36 4.74
C PRO A 7 -7.02 16.62 3.95
N TRP A 8 -7.60 16.80 2.77
CA TRP A 8 -7.26 17.91 1.85
C TRP A 8 -7.31 19.30 2.50
N ARG A 9 -8.26 19.55 3.43
CA ARG A 9 -8.35 20.84 4.16
C ARG A 9 -7.13 21.13 5.02
N ASN A 10 -6.49 20.11 5.57
CA ASN A 10 -5.27 20.25 6.35
C ASN A 10 -4.06 20.46 5.43
N TYR A 11 -4.03 19.78 4.28
CA TYR A 11 -3.00 19.96 3.27
C TYR A 11 -2.94 21.40 2.74
N VAL A 12 -4.09 21.99 2.39
CA VAL A 12 -4.17 23.40 1.93
C VAL A 12 -3.69 24.38 3.00
N LYS A 13 -3.79 24.01 4.28
CA LYS A 13 -3.28 24.80 5.41
C LYS A 13 -1.80 24.54 5.73
N GLY A 14 -1.08 23.82 4.87
CA GLY A 14 0.34 23.50 5.05
C GLY A 14 0.62 22.46 6.14
N LYS A 15 -0.38 21.72 6.63
CA LYS A 15 -0.15 20.68 7.63
C LYS A 15 0.44 19.43 6.97
N VAL A 16 1.42 18.84 7.65
CA VAL A 16 2.07 17.59 7.23
C VAL A 16 1.05 16.46 7.14
N GLN A 17 1.10 15.72 6.04
CA GLN A 17 0.30 14.51 5.83
C GLN A 17 1.13 13.31 6.28
N LYS A 18 0.54 12.44 7.11
CA LYS A 18 1.19 11.21 7.58
C LYS A 18 0.28 10.03 7.29
N ALA A 19 0.88 8.94 6.86
CA ALA A 19 0.17 7.67 6.71
C ALA A 19 -0.30 7.17 8.08
N GLY A 20 -1.44 6.46 8.09
CA GLY A 20 -2.01 5.93 9.31
C GLY A 20 -1.20 4.75 9.85
N SER A 21 -1.31 4.51 11.16
CA SER A 21 -0.75 3.30 11.80
C SER A 21 -1.66 2.07 11.69
N THR A 22 -2.84 2.25 11.10
CA THR A 22 -3.87 1.22 10.95
C THR A 22 -4.47 1.40 9.57
N VAL A 23 -3.90 0.69 8.60
CA VAL A 23 -4.29 0.76 7.18
C VAL A 23 -4.57 -0.64 6.68
N LEU A 24 -5.59 -0.79 5.83
CA LEU A 24 -5.87 -2.08 5.21
C LEU A 24 -4.82 -2.38 4.14
N VAL A 25 -4.29 -3.60 4.13
CA VAL A 25 -3.27 -3.99 3.15
C VAL A 25 -3.77 -3.85 1.71
N ALA A 26 -5.04 -4.16 1.47
CA ALA A 26 -5.73 -3.94 0.19
C ALA A 26 -5.71 -2.46 -0.27
N GLU A 27 -5.88 -1.49 0.63
CA GLU A 27 -5.87 -0.07 0.25
C GLU A 27 -4.49 0.39 -0.27
N VAL A 28 -3.42 -0.29 0.15
CA VAL A 28 -2.05 0.06 -0.20
C VAL A 28 -1.59 -0.68 -1.46
N GLY A 29 -1.93 -1.97 -1.59
CA GLY A 29 -1.46 -2.78 -2.71
C GLY A 29 -2.39 -2.81 -3.95
N SER A 30 -3.56 -2.17 -3.90
CA SER A 30 -4.51 -2.15 -5.03
C SER A 30 -4.54 -0.82 -5.79
N LEU A 31 -3.43 -0.08 -5.79
CA LEU A 31 -3.30 1.18 -6.56
C LEU A 31 -2.46 1.01 -7.83
N SER A 32 -2.00 -0.22 -8.09
CA SER A 32 -0.90 -0.47 -9.00
C SER A 32 -1.26 -0.40 -10.47
N LEU A 33 -2.43 -0.92 -10.83
CA LEU A 33 -2.89 -0.88 -12.22
C LEU A 33 -3.17 0.57 -12.63
N GLU A 34 -3.83 1.33 -11.76
CA GLU A 34 -4.21 2.72 -12.00
C GLU A 34 -2.99 3.64 -12.11
N PHE A 35 -2.02 3.53 -11.21
CA PHE A 35 -0.82 4.38 -11.21
C PHE A 35 0.15 4.01 -12.33
N THR A 36 0.27 2.72 -12.66
CA THR A 36 1.05 2.27 -13.82
C THR A 36 0.40 2.79 -15.11
N LYS A 37 -0.94 2.67 -15.23
CA LYS A 37 -1.66 3.19 -16.40
C LYS A 37 -1.55 4.70 -16.52
N LEU A 38 -1.63 5.43 -15.41
CA LEU A 38 -1.45 6.88 -15.37
C LEU A 38 -0.07 7.29 -15.88
N SER A 39 0.98 6.57 -15.47
CA SER A 39 2.35 6.82 -15.96
C SER A 39 2.46 6.61 -17.47
N GLN A 40 1.88 5.53 -18.00
CA GLN A 40 1.86 5.26 -19.44
C GLN A 40 1.14 6.35 -20.24
N LEU A 41 0.02 6.85 -19.72
CA LEU A 41 -0.79 7.86 -20.41
C LEU A 41 -0.18 9.26 -20.35
N THR A 42 0.51 9.59 -19.26
CA THR A 42 1.08 10.93 -19.04
C THR A 42 2.55 11.03 -19.46
N GLY A 43 3.26 9.90 -19.57
CA GLY A 43 4.71 9.86 -19.69
C GLY A 43 5.45 10.20 -18.39
N ASP A 44 4.72 10.45 -17.30
CA ASP A 44 5.30 10.83 -16.02
C ASP A 44 5.51 9.61 -15.13
N MET A 45 6.78 9.25 -14.94
CA MET A 45 7.17 8.06 -14.18
C MET A 45 7.06 8.23 -12.66
N GLN A 46 6.69 9.42 -12.14
CA GLN A 46 6.55 9.62 -10.70
C GLN A 46 5.48 8.69 -10.09
N TYR A 47 4.41 8.40 -10.84
CA TYR A 47 3.32 7.55 -10.37
C TYR A 47 3.75 6.07 -10.31
N TYR A 48 4.52 5.62 -11.31
CA TYR A 48 5.09 4.28 -11.33
C TYR A 48 6.14 4.10 -10.23
N ASP A 49 7.05 5.06 -10.04
CA ASP A 49 8.05 5.02 -8.96
C ASP A 49 7.38 4.96 -7.57
N ALA A 50 6.28 5.71 -7.37
CA ALA A 50 5.55 5.68 -6.12
C ALA A 50 4.96 4.31 -5.79
N ILE A 51 4.41 3.59 -6.77
CA ILE A 51 3.86 2.24 -6.53
C ILE A 51 4.96 1.18 -6.43
N GLN A 52 6.04 1.27 -7.20
CA GLN A 52 7.15 0.31 -7.11
C GLN A 52 7.72 0.26 -5.70
N ARG A 53 7.91 1.42 -5.05
CA ARG A 53 8.36 1.48 -3.64
C ARG A 53 7.40 0.81 -2.66
N ILE A 54 6.10 0.78 -2.96
CA ILE A 54 5.11 0.07 -2.14
C ILE A 54 5.24 -1.44 -2.35
N TYR A 55 5.44 -1.88 -3.59
CA TYR A 55 5.69 -3.29 -3.89
C TYR A 55 6.97 -3.81 -3.28
N ASP A 56 8.07 -3.06 -3.37
CA ASP A 56 9.35 -3.45 -2.76
C ASP A 56 9.19 -3.68 -1.24
N ASP A 57 8.34 -2.88 -0.59
CA ASP A 57 8.01 -3.05 0.83
C ASP A 57 7.14 -4.30 1.06
N LEU A 58 6.09 -4.49 0.25
CA LEU A 58 5.25 -5.69 0.34
C LEU A 58 6.06 -6.97 0.13
N GLU A 59 6.95 -7.00 -0.86
CA GLU A 59 7.85 -8.13 -1.13
C GLU A 59 8.75 -8.42 0.08
N GLN A 60 9.36 -7.39 0.67
CA GLN A 60 10.10 -7.53 1.94
C GLN A 60 9.23 -8.08 3.07
N GLY A 61 7.96 -7.65 3.13
CA GLY A 61 6.99 -8.08 4.13
C GLY A 61 6.56 -9.55 4.04
N GLN A 62 6.61 -10.18 2.85
CA GLN A 62 6.16 -11.58 2.66
C GLN A 62 6.89 -12.58 3.55
N GLY A 63 8.16 -12.33 3.85
CA GLY A 63 8.98 -13.20 4.69
C GLY A 63 8.98 -12.85 6.19
N MET A 64 8.41 -11.70 6.58
CA MET A 64 8.52 -11.16 7.94
C MET A 64 7.28 -11.41 8.81
N GLY A 65 6.15 -11.75 8.20
CA GLY A 65 4.88 -11.96 8.89
C GLY A 65 4.80 -13.27 9.69
N LEU A 66 3.75 -13.41 10.49
CA LEU A 66 3.42 -14.65 11.21
C LEU A 66 3.11 -15.82 10.27
N LEU A 67 2.69 -15.53 9.03
CA LEU A 67 2.37 -16.51 8.01
C LEU A 67 3.12 -16.16 6.72
N PRO A 68 4.24 -16.86 6.42
CA PRO A 68 5.02 -16.60 5.21
C PRO A 68 4.16 -16.65 3.95
N GLY A 69 4.32 -15.66 3.08
CA GLY A 69 3.55 -15.51 1.85
C GLY A 69 2.18 -14.83 2.01
N MET A 70 1.80 -14.46 3.24
CA MET A 70 0.60 -13.66 3.50
C MET A 70 0.93 -12.40 4.29
N TRP A 71 0.20 -11.34 4.02
CA TRP A 71 0.24 -10.12 4.82
C TRP A 71 -0.94 -10.08 5.79
N PRO A 72 -0.77 -9.48 6.98
CA PRO A 72 -1.89 -9.19 7.85
C PRO A 72 -2.88 -8.23 7.16
N VAL A 73 -4.17 -8.38 7.46
CA VAL A 73 -5.23 -7.51 6.91
C VAL A 73 -4.98 -6.03 7.22
N VAL A 74 -4.39 -5.75 8.39
CA VAL A 74 -4.04 -4.40 8.86
C VAL A 74 -2.53 -4.27 8.99
N VAL A 75 -1.98 -3.23 8.38
CA VAL A 75 -0.55 -2.86 8.43
C VAL A 75 -0.35 -1.46 9.02
N ASP A 76 0.82 -1.23 9.60
CA ASP A 76 1.25 0.11 10.04
C ASP A 76 2.02 0.80 8.91
N ALA A 77 1.31 1.64 8.15
CA ALA A 77 1.87 2.43 7.06
C ALA A 77 2.56 3.72 7.51
N SER A 78 2.55 4.04 8.81
CA SER A 78 3.28 5.18 9.38
C SER A 78 4.79 4.95 9.46
N LYS A 79 5.23 3.71 9.21
CA LYS A 79 6.62 3.27 9.16
C LYS A 79 7.05 3.04 7.70
N THR A 80 8.36 3.11 7.48
CA THR A 80 8.99 2.74 6.21
C THR A 80 10.24 1.91 6.55
N PRO A 81 10.30 0.61 6.19
CA PRO A 81 9.21 -0.22 5.63
C PRO A 81 8.00 -0.34 6.57
N MET A 82 6.85 -0.76 6.03
CA MET A 82 5.61 -0.95 6.77
C MET A 82 5.80 -2.01 7.87
N ALA A 83 5.06 -1.86 8.97
CA ALA A 83 5.10 -2.87 10.04
C ALA A 83 3.99 -3.92 9.83
N TYR A 84 4.40 -5.18 9.63
CA TYR A 84 3.52 -6.33 9.40
C TYR A 84 3.26 -7.13 10.68
N LYS A 85 2.72 -6.47 11.72
CA LYS A 85 2.56 -7.07 13.07
C LYS A 85 1.14 -7.59 13.39
N GLY A 86 0.22 -7.55 12.43
CA GLY A 86 -1.14 -8.05 12.64
C GLY A 86 -1.20 -9.58 12.72
N ASP A 87 -2.19 -10.10 13.44
CA ASP A 87 -2.45 -11.53 13.66
C ASP A 87 -3.66 -12.06 12.86
N SER A 88 -4.36 -11.16 12.16
CA SER A 88 -5.49 -11.49 11.29
C SER A 88 -5.07 -11.55 9.83
N PHE A 89 -5.36 -12.67 9.17
CA PHE A 89 -5.07 -12.94 7.76
C PHE A 89 -6.37 -13.35 7.06
N SER A 90 -6.58 -12.85 5.84
CA SER A 90 -7.78 -13.15 5.05
C SER A 90 -7.43 -13.15 3.57
N LEU A 91 -8.22 -13.87 2.78
CA LEU A 91 -8.26 -13.81 1.31
C LEU A 91 -9.58 -13.20 0.80
N GLY A 92 -10.47 -12.80 1.70
CA GLY A 92 -11.71 -12.10 1.38
C GLY A 92 -11.58 -10.58 1.48
N GLY A 93 -12.70 -9.89 1.58
CA GLY A 93 -12.74 -8.43 1.63
C GLY A 93 -11.75 -7.84 2.65
N MET A 94 -11.12 -6.72 2.27
CA MET A 94 -10.02 -6.03 2.97
C MET A 94 -8.61 -6.59 2.72
N SER A 95 -8.48 -7.71 2.00
CA SER A 95 -7.16 -8.28 1.64
C SER A 95 -7.09 -8.91 0.25
N ASP A 96 -8.24 -9.34 -0.29
CA ASP A 96 -8.41 -9.93 -1.63
C ASP A 96 -7.64 -9.20 -2.73
N SER A 97 -7.91 -7.91 -2.90
CA SER A 97 -7.39 -7.13 -4.02
C SER A 97 -5.88 -6.92 -3.97
N VAL A 98 -5.23 -7.13 -2.82
CA VAL A 98 -3.77 -7.13 -2.75
C VAL A 98 -3.19 -8.33 -3.49
N TYR A 99 -3.76 -9.52 -3.28
CA TYR A 99 -3.28 -10.75 -3.92
C TYR A 99 -3.61 -10.77 -5.42
N GLU A 100 -4.74 -10.21 -5.82
CA GLU A 100 -5.09 -10.09 -7.24
C GLU A 100 -4.09 -9.22 -8.00
N TYR A 101 -3.73 -8.06 -7.44
CA TYR A 101 -2.84 -7.08 -8.09
C TYR A 101 -1.37 -7.49 -8.09
N LEU A 102 -0.97 -8.48 -7.28
CA LEU A 102 0.35 -9.09 -7.36
C LEU A 102 0.51 -9.99 -8.60
N GLY A 103 -0.55 -10.68 -9.02
CA GLY A 103 -0.51 -11.61 -10.14
C GLY A 103 -0.63 -10.95 -11.51
N THR A 104 -1.04 -9.68 -11.58
CA THR A 104 -1.36 -8.98 -12.84
C THR A 104 -0.32 -7.94 -13.29
N GLN A 105 0.88 -7.93 -12.68
CA GLN A 105 2.00 -7.14 -13.21
C GLN A 105 2.52 -7.70 -14.54
#